data_AF-A0A946XGF8-F1
#
_entry.id   AF-A0A946XGF8-F1
#
_cell.length_a   1.000
_cell.length_b   1.000
_cell.length_c   1.000
_cell.angle_alpha   90.00
_cell.angle_beta   90.00
_cell.angle_gamma   90.00
#
_symmetry.space_group_name_H-M   'P 1'
#
loop_
_entity.id
_entity.type
_entity.pdbx_description
1 polymer ?
#
loop_
_entity_poly.entity_id
_entity_poly.type
_entity_poly.pdbx_seq_one_letter_code
_entity_poly.pdbx_strand_id
1 'polypeptide(L)'
;MNHQETTVWAELLANFAVLIGYSAWLLGQLAQKDVSAIEYGWVLVSVFLLSILFSIVAQILLVVSAHVTPVIAAHVRPVIAEKTGRPTPFENQAIQNDTRSPGLVDFRDKDISRRSNPIGMNVMSVVVLAALALAALEVGFFEIAHVLFFGGLLASIAMNIAKIWFYRKGV
;
A
#
# COMPACT_ATOMS: atom_id res chain seq x y z
N MET A 1 6.99 11.62 -8.93
CA MET A 1 6.31 10.35 -8.57
C MET A 1 4.88 10.44 -9.02
N ASN A 2 4.40 9.43 -9.77
CA ASN A 2 2.98 9.30 -10.11
C ASN A 2 2.17 9.07 -8.82
N HIS A 3 0.89 9.48 -8.78
CA HIS A 3 -0.01 9.22 -7.65
C HIS A 3 -0.08 7.73 -7.29
N GLN A 4 -0.08 6.85 -8.29
CA GLN A 4 -0.03 5.41 -8.08
C GLN A 4 1.26 4.95 -7.40
N GLU A 5 2.42 5.47 -7.83
CA GLU A 5 3.70 5.17 -7.21
C GLU A 5 3.73 5.64 -5.74
N THR A 6 3.23 6.84 -5.46
CA THR A 6 3.10 7.38 -4.09
C THR A 6 2.23 6.48 -3.21
N THR A 7 1.15 5.91 -3.75
CA THR A 7 0.29 4.95 -3.04
C THR A 7 1.07 3.71 -2.64
N VAL A 8 1.82 3.14 -3.60
CA VAL A 8 2.62 1.94 -3.36
C VAL A 8 3.69 2.19 -2.31
N TRP A 9 4.29 3.39 -2.29
CA TRP A 9 5.22 3.78 -1.23
C TRP A 9 4.53 3.89 0.14
N ALA A 10 3.35 4.49 0.22
CA ALA A 10 2.59 4.59 1.47
C ALA A 10 2.20 3.21 2.01
N GLU A 11 1.72 2.31 1.15
CA GLU A 11 1.40 0.93 1.51
C GLU A 11 2.65 0.15 1.95
N LEU A 12 3.78 0.31 1.26
CA LEU A 12 5.04 -0.33 1.63
C LEU A 12 5.50 0.10 3.03
N LEU A 13 5.47 1.40 3.32
CA LEU A 13 5.83 1.93 4.63
C LEU A 13 4.87 1.46 5.73
N ALA A 14 3.56 1.42 5.44
CA ALA A 14 2.57 0.88 6.37
C ALA A 14 2.81 -0.60 6.67
N ASN A 15 3.11 -1.41 5.66
CA ASN A 15 3.45 -2.82 5.85
C ASN A 15 4.68 -2.99 6.75
N PHE A 16 5.73 -2.17 6.56
CA PHE A 16 6.90 -2.21 7.46
C PHE A 16 6.55 -1.75 8.88
N ALA A 17 5.72 -0.73 9.04
CA ALA A 17 5.26 -0.28 10.35
C ALA A 17 4.48 -1.38 11.08
N VAL A 18 3.59 -2.07 10.37
CA VAL A 18 2.83 -3.22 10.89
C VAL A 18 3.77 -4.37 11.25
N LEU A 19 4.69 -4.73 10.34
CA LEU A 19 5.67 -5.79 10.56
C LEU A 19 6.49 -5.52 11.83
N ILE A 20 7.07 -4.32 11.94
CA ILE A 20 7.93 -3.94 13.08
C ILE A 20 7.09 -3.84 14.36
N GLY A 21 5.97 -3.12 14.32
CA GLY A 21 5.13 -2.85 15.48
C GLY A 21 4.52 -4.12 16.07
N TYR A 22 3.92 -4.97 15.23
CA TYR A 22 3.35 -6.23 15.68
C TYR A 22 4.43 -7.21 16.16
N SER A 23 5.56 -7.30 15.45
CA SER A 23 6.68 -8.17 15.88
C SER A 23 7.25 -7.74 17.24
N ALA A 24 7.45 -6.44 17.44
CA ALA A 24 7.94 -5.92 18.72
C ALA A 24 6.96 -6.21 19.86
N TRP A 25 5.66 -6.03 19.62
CA TRP A 25 4.62 -6.37 20.59
C TRP A 25 4.60 -7.88 20.90
N LEU A 26 4.63 -8.73 19.87
CA LEU A 26 4.58 -10.18 20.00
C LEU A 26 5.81 -10.72 20.73
N LEU A 27 7.01 -10.26 20.38
CA LEU A 27 8.25 -10.62 21.07
C LEU A 27 8.21 -10.17 22.55
N GLY A 28 7.63 -9.00 22.83
CA GLY A 28 7.42 -8.53 24.19
C GLY A 28 6.49 -9.43 25.00
N GLN A 29 5.47 -10.03 24.38
CA GLN A 29 4.59 -11.03 25.03
C GLN A 29 5.30 -12.37 25.22
N LEU A 30 6.01 -12.86 24.20
CA LEU A 30 6.76 -14.12 24.25
C LEU A 30 7.88 -14.10 25.31
N ALA A 31 8.44 -12.94 25.61
CA ALA A 31 9.44 -12.78 26.67
C ALA A 31 8.84 -12.94 28.08
N GLN A 32 7.52 -12.83 28.24
CA GLN A 32 6.84 -12.77 29.54
C GLN A 32 5.85 -13.92 29.76
N LYS A 33 5.34 -14.53 28.68
CA LYS A 33 4.25 -15.51 28.72
C LYS A 33 4.56 -16.68 27.80
N ASP A 34 4.13 -17.86 28.23
CA ASP A 34 4.07 -19.02 27.34
C ASP A 34 3.07 -18.78 26.21
N VAL A 35 3.34 -19.38 25.07
CA VAL A 35 2.56 -19.24 23.82
C VAL A 35 1.06 -19.48 24.04
N SER A 36 0.71 -20.44 24.88
CA SER A 36 -0.69 -20.81 25.18
C SER A 36 -1.46 -19.74 25.98
N ALA A 37 -0.75 -18.84 26.67
CA ALA A 37 -1.34 -17.76 27.46
C ALA A 37 -1.41 -16.42 26.72
N ILE A 38 -0.94 -16.35 25.48
CA ILE A 38 -0.94 -15.12 24.69
C ILE A 38 -2.28 -14.98 23.97
N GLU A 39 -3.03 -13.92 24.28
CA GLU A 39 -4.24 -13.56 23.55
C GLU A 39 -3.90 -12.84 22.23
N TYR A 40 -3.37 -13.57 21.27
CA TYR A 40 -2.94 -12.99 19.98
C TYR A 40 -4.11 -12.75 19.01
N GLY A 41 -5.20 -13.54 19.12
CA GLY A 41 -6.26 -13.59 18.10
C GLY A 41 -6.89 -12.22 17.82
N TRP A 42 -7.37 -11.53 18.86
CA TRP A 42 -7.99 -10.21 18.72
C TRP A 42 -7.01 -9.13 18.28
N VAL A 43 -5.75 -9.21 18.71
CA VAL A 43 -4.72 -8.26 18.31
C VAL A 43 -4.40 -8.42 16.84
N LEU A 44 -4.23 -9.66 16.36
CA LEU A 44 -3.96 -9.97 14.96
C LEU A 44 -5.13 -9.50 14.07
N VAL A 45 -6.37 -9.82 14.44
CA VAL A 45 -7.56 -9.35 13.71
C VAL A 45 -7.61 -7.82 13.68
N SER A 46 -7.35 -7.15 14.79
CA SER A 46 -7.37 -5.68 14.87
C SER A 46 -6.32 -5.06 13.97
N VAL A 47 -5.09 -5.58 13.97
CA VAL A 47 -4.00 -5.11 13.11
C VAL A 47 -4.34 -5.31 11.64
N PHE A 48 -4.93 -6.45 11.29
CA PHE A 48 -5.35 -6.74 9.92
C PHE A 48 -6.45 -5.78 9.46
N LEU A 49 -7.49 -5.56 10.28
CA LEU A 49 -8.57 -4.62 9.98
C LEU A 49 -8.09 -3.17 9.88
N LEU A 50 -7.21 -2.75 10.79
CA LEU A 50 -6.60 -1.42 10.74
C LEU A 50 -5.77 -1.22 9.47
N SER A 51 -5.05 -2.26 9.02
CA SER A 51 -4.27 -2.21 7.78
C SER A 51 -5.17 -2.06 6.55
N ILE A 52 -6.29 -2.80 6.50
CA ILE A 52 -7.30 -2.65 5.45
C ILE A 52 -7.90 -1.24 5.48
N LEU A 53 -8.30 -0.75 6.66
CA LEU A 53 -8.88 0.58 6.83
C LEU A 53 -7.90 1.66 6.36
N PHE A 54 -6.63 1.56 6.75
CA PHE A 54 -5.58 2.47 6.29
C PHE A 54 -5.46 2.46 4.76
N SER A 55 -5.43 1.27 4.14
CA SER A 55 -5.36 1.14 2.68
C SER A 55 -6.53 1.83 1.99
N ILE A 56 -7.75 1.64 2.50
CA ILE A 56 -8.96 2.26 1.95
C ILE A 56 -8.88 3.78 2.09
N VAL A 57 -8.51 4.28 3.27
CA VAL A 57 -8.39 5.73 3.55
C VAL A 57 -7.33 6.35 2.64
N ALA A 58 -6.17 5.71 2.49
CA ALA A 58 -5.10 6.19 1.61
C ALA A 58 -5.57 6.31 0.15
N GLN A 59 -6.29 5.30 -0.35
CA GLN A 59 -6.85 5.33 -1.72
C GLN A 59 -7.90 6.44 -1.88
N ILE A 60 -8.81 6.60 -0.91
CA ILE A 60 -9.81 7.67 -0.96
C ILE A 60 -9.14 9.05 -0.97
N LEU A 61 -8.20 9.32 -0.07
CA LEU A 61 -7.51 10.60 0.01
C LEU A 61 -6.77 10.95 -1.30
N LEU A 62 -6.19 9.96 -1.96
CA LEU A 62 -5.52 10.15 -3.24
C LEU A 62 -6.50 10.44 -4.38
N VAL A 63 -7.59 9.68 -4.48
CA VAL A 63 -8.61 9.93 -5.51
C VAL A 63 -9.23 11.30 -5.30
N VAL A 64 -9.59 11.65 -4.06
CA VAL A 64 -10.17 12.95 -3.73
C VAL A 64 -9.20 14.09 -4.03
N SER A 65 -7.93 13.99 -3.60
CA SER A 65 -6.93 15.04 -3.87
C SER A 65 -6.73 15.25 -5.38
N ALA A 66 -6.65 14.18 -6.17
CA ALA A 66 -6.49 14.27 -7.62
C ALA A 66 -7.64 15.02 -8.32
N HIS A 67 -8.87 14.91 -7.82
CA HIS A 67 -10.03 15.58 -8.41
C HIS A 67 -10.27 16.98 -7.83
N VAL A 68 -10.05 17.17 -6.53
CA VAL A 68 -10.40 18.41 -5.83
C VAL A 68 -9.34 19.50 -6.06
N THR A 69 -8.05 19.16 -6.04
CA THR A 69 -6.97 20.14 -6.23
C THR A 69 -7.07 20.95 -7.53
N PRO A 70 -7.29 20.36 -8.72
CA PRO A 70 -7.43 21.14 -9.95
C PRO A 70 -8.68 22.02 -9.97
N VAL A 71 -9.80 21.53 -9.40
CA VAL A 71 -11.05 22.30 -9.31
C VAL A 71 -10.89 23.52 -8.42
N ILE A 72 -10.27 23.37 -7.25
CA ILE A 72 -9.97 24.49 -6.35
C ILE A 72 -8.99 25.45 -7.02
N ALA A 73 -7.92 24.94 -7.66
CA ALA A 73 -6.95 25.78 -8.34
C ALA A 73 -7.58 26.62 -9.46
N ALA A 74 -8.51 26.05 -10.22
CA ALA A 74 -9.23 26.76 -11.29
C ALA A 74 -10.10 27.92 -10.76
N HIS A 75 -10.72 27.77 -9.59
CA HIS A 75 -11.58 28.80 -9.00
C HIS A 75 -10.82 29.83 -8.18
N VAL A 76 -9.77 29.43 -7.46
CA VAL A 76 -9.04 30.30 -6.53
C VAL A 76 -7.98 31.14 -7.25
N ARG A 77 -7.32 30.61 -8.29
CA ARG A 77 -6.28 31.34 -9.05
C ARG A 77 -6.74 32.68 -9.65
N PRO A 78 -7.91 32.79 -10.32
CA PRO A 78 -8.34 34.08 -10.87
C PRO A 78 -8.60 35.12 -9.78
N VAL A 79 -9.17 34.72 -8.64
CA VAL A 79 -9.42 35.60 -7.48
C VAL A 79 -8.13 36.13 -6.88
N ILE A 80 -7.08 35.30 -6.79
CA ILE A 80 -5.77 35.72 -6.30
C ILE A 80 -5.10 36.68 -7.29
N ALA A 81 -5.16 36.38 -8.60
CA ALA A 81 -4.54 37.20 -9.64
C ALA A 81 -5.14 38.61 -9.68
N GLU A 82 -6.48 38.71 -9.58
CA GLU A 82 -7.21 39.98 -9.47
C GLU A 82 -6.77 40.77 -8.24
N LYS A 83 -6.65 40.13 -7.06
CA LYS A 83 -6.25 40.81 -5.82
C LYS A 83 -4.79 41.21 -5.74
N THR A 84 -3.88 40.53 -6.45
CA THR A 84 -2.43 40.81 -6.37
C THR A 84 -1.90 41.62 -7.54
N GLY A 85 -2.72 41.92 -8.55
CA GLY A 85 -2.31 42.69 -9.74
C GLY A 85 -1.21 42.01 -10.56
N ARG A 86 -0.92 40.72 -10.28
CA ARG A 86 0.04 39.93 -11.04
C ARG A 86 -0.68 39.41 -12.29
N PRO A 87 -0.17 39.67 -13.50
CA PRO A 87 -0.74 39.06 -14.69
C PRO A 87 -0.70 37.54 -14.51
N THR A 88 -1.80 36.87 -14.84
CA THR A 88 -1.77 35.43 -15.02
C THR A 88 -0.70 35.17 -16.08
N PRO A 89 0.34 34.36 -15.78
CA PRO A 89 1.34 34.05 -16.80
C PRO A 89 0.61 33.56 -18.04
N PHE A 90 0.93 34.14 -19.20
CA PHE A 90 0.40 33.70 -20.48
C PHE A 90 0.38 32.18 -20.51
N GLU A 91 -0.84 31.69 -20.69
CA GLU A 91 -1.27 30.32 -20.80
C GLU A 91 -0.24 29.43 -21.50
N ASN A 92 0.65 28.83 -20.71
CA ASN A 92 1.38 27.62 -21.09
C ASN A 92 2.11 26.99 -19.88
N GLN A 93 1.83 25.69 -19.67
CA GLN A 93 2.65 24.69 -18.95
C GLN A 93 2.50 24.43 -17.43
N ALA A 94 1.33 24.62 -16.80
CA ALA A 94 1.16 24.08 -15.42
C ALA A 94 -0.15 23.34 -15.13
N ILE A 95 -1.00 23.10 -16.14
CA ILE A 95 -1.67 21.79 -16.18
C ILE A 95 -0.74 20.89 -16.97
N GLN A 96 0.38 20.52 -16.34
CA GLN A 96 1.05 19.28 -16.68
C GLN A 96 0.13 18.16 -16.15
N ASN A 97 -1.09 18.08 -16.70
CA ASN A 97 -1.72 16.80 -16.93
C ASN A 97 -0.61 16.05 -17.66
N ASP A 98 -0.17 14.91 -17.14
CA ASP A 98 0.74 14.05 -17.87
C ASP A 98 0.18 13.94 -19.30
N THR A 99 0.80 14.61 -20.28
CA THR A 99 0.30 14.67 -21.66
C THR A 99 0.48 13.35 -22.37
N ARG A 100 1.01 12.33 -21.68
CA ARG A 100 0.76 10.93 -22.01
C ARG A 100 -0.75 10.76 -22.06
N SER A 101 -1.27 10.52 -23.27
CA SER A 101 -2.69 10.29 -23.52
C SER A 101 -3.29 9.47 -22.38
N PRO A 102 -4.41 9.86 -21.75
CA PRO A 102 -4.95 9.17 -20.56
C PRO A 102 -4.98 7.64 -20.67
N GLY A 103 -5.20 7.11 -21.88
CA GLY A 103 -5.09 5.68 -22.18
C GLY A 103 -3.69 5.08 -21.97
N LEU A 104 -2.60 5.77 -22.32
CA LEU A 104 -1.22 5.29 -22.15
C LEU A 104 -0.81 5.15 -20.67
N VAL A 105 -1.30 6.03 -19.80
CA VAL A 105 -1.06 5.92 -18.35
C VAL A 105 -1.80 4.71 -17.78
N ASP A 106 -3.06 4.51 -18.19
CA ASP A 106 -3.87 3.35 -17.78
C ASP A 106 -3.30 2.02 -18.29
N PHE A 107 -2.80 1.99 -19.54
CA PHE A 107 -2.11 0.80 -20.09
C PHE A 107 -0.85 0.44 -19.29
N ARG A 108 -0.05 1.45 -18.92
CA ARG A 108 1.16 1.24 -18.13
C ARG A 108 0.82 0.69 -16.74
N ASP A 109 -0.11 1.32 -16.04
CA ASP A 109 -0.48 0.91 -14.68
C ASP A 109 -1.09 -0.51 -14.68
N LYS A 110 -1.86 -0.84 -15.73
CA LYS A 110 -2.36 -2.19 -15.96
C LYS A 110 -1.24 -3.19 -16.26
N ASP A 111 -0.21 -2.84 -17.05
CA ASP A 111 0.91 -3.75 -17.30
C ASP A 111 1.76 -3.97 -16.03
N ILE A 112 1.99 -2.91 -15.24
CA ILE A 112 2.70 -3.00 -13.95
C ILE A 112 1.95 -3.92 -12.98
N SER A 113 0.64 -3.75 -12.84
CA SER A 113 -0.17 -4.64 -12.00
C SER A 113 -0.12 -6.08 -12.50
N ARG A 114 -0.20 -6.30 -13.82
CA ARG A 114 -0.10 -7.64 -14.42
C ARG A 114 1.24 -8.31 -14.17
N ARG A 115 2.35 -7.57 -14.18
CA ARG A 115 3.71 -8.10 -13.95
C ARG A 115 4.05 -8.29 -12.48
N SER A 116 3.51 -7.44 -11.60
CA SER A 116 3.79 -7.50 -10.16
C SER A 116 2.91 -8.51 -9.41
N ASN A 117 1.66 -8.72 -9.84
CA ASN A 117 0.72 -9.60 -9.15
C ASN A 117 1.21 -11.05 -9.00
N PRO A 118 1.85 -11.69 -10.01
CA PRO A 118 2.39 -13.03 -9.86
C PRO A 118 3.45 -13.15 -8.76
N ILE A 119 4.22 -12.09 -8.48
CA ILE A 119 5.25 -12.12 -7.43
C ILE A 119 4.59 -12.29 -6.07
N GLY A 120 3.58 -11.48 -5.76
CA GLY A 120 2.82 -11.59 -4.51
C GLY A 120 2.08 -12.93 -4.42
N MET A 121 1.45 -13.36 -5.53
CA MET A 121 0.69 -14.61 -5.56
C MET A 121 1.58 -15.83 -5.35
N ASN A 122 2.75 -15.89 -5.99
CA ASN A 122 3.69 -17.01 -5.83
C ASN A 122 4.22 -17.11 -4.39
N VAL A 123 4.58 -15.97 -3.77
CA VAL A 123 5.00 -15.94 -2.36
C VAL A 123 3.85 -16.43 -1.47
N MET A 124 2.63 -15.94 -1.69
CA MET A 124 1.48 -16.37 -0.90
C MET A 124 1.13 -17.84 -1.11
N SER A 125 1.29 -18.39 -2.32
CA SER A 125 1.08 -19.81 -2.57
C SER A 125 2.02 -20.67 -1.71
N VAL A 126 3.30 -20.28 -1.60
CA VAL A 126 4.25 -20.97 -0.71
C VAL A 126 3.83 -20.86 0.75
N VAL A 127 3.39 -19.68 1.18
CA VAL A 127 2.91 -19.45 2.56
C VAL A 127 1.69 -20.31 2.89
N VAL A 128 0.72 -20.40 1.98
CA VAL A 128 -0.48 -21.23 2.15
C VAL A 128 -0.11 -22.70 2.21
N LEU A 129 0.82 -23.16 1.34
CA LEU A 129 1.32 -24.54 1.40
C LEU A 129 2.04 -24.83 2.71
N ALA A 130 2.84 -23.89 3.22
CA ALA A 130 3.49 -24.02 4.52
C ALA A 130 2.46 -24.10 5.66
N ALA A 131 1.42 -23.26 5.64
CA ALA A 131 0.34 -23.31 6.62
C ALA A 131 -0.44 -24.63 6.58
N LEU A 132 -0.72 -25.16 5.38
CA LEU A 132 -1.34 -26.48 5.22
C LEU A 132 -0.44 -27.61 5.73
N ALA A 133 0.86 -27.54 5.48
CA ALA A 133 1.82 -28.51 6.01
C ALA A 133 1.88 -28.46 7.54
N LEU A 134 1.89 -27.26 8.15
CA LEU A 134 1.83 -27.09 9.60
C LEU A 134 0.53 -27.63 10.18
N ALA A 135 -0.60 -27.40 9.52
CA ALA A 135 -1.89 -27.97 9.91
C ALA A 135 -1.88 -29.51 9.83
N ALA A 136 -1.29 -30.09 8.79
CA ALA A 136 -1.16 -31.55 8.65
C ALA A 136 -0.25 -32.18 9.71
N LEU A 137 0.69 -31.41 10.25
CA LEU A 137 1.57 -31.80 11.36
C LEU A 137 0.96 -31.48 12.74
N GLU A 138 -0.31 -31.09 12.79
CA GLU A 138 -1.04 -30.74 14.02
C GLU A 138 -0.33 -29.66 14.86
N VAL A 139 0.39 -28.75 14.19
CA VAL A 139 1.04 -27.62 14.84
C VAL A 139 -0.04 -26.67 15.39
N GLY A 140 0.28 -25.98 16.48
CA GLY A 140 -0.63 -25.05 17.14
C GLY A 140 -1.17 -23.95 16.21
N PHE A 141 -2.38 -23.49 16.53
CA PHE A 141 -3.01 -22.38 15.81
C PHE A 141 -2.18 -21.09 15.87
N PHE A 142 -1.39 -20.91 16.93
CA PHE A 142 -0.50 -19.76 17.08
C PHE A 142 0.48 -19.69 15.91
N GLU A 143 1.21 -20.76 15.65
CA GLU A 143 2.24 -20.83 14.61
C GLU A 143 1.61 -20.67 13.23
N ILE A 144 0.51 -21.38 12.97
CA ILE A 144 -0.20 -21.33 11.69
C ILE A 144 -0.68 -19.90 11.41
N ALA A 145 -1.29 -19.24 12.39
CA ALA A 145 -1.79 -17.87 12.24
C ALA A 145 -0.65 -16.88 11.94
N HIS A 146 0.48 -16.99 12.64
CA HIS A 146 1.62 -16.10 12.42
C HIS A 146 2.32 -16.37 11.08
N VAL A 147 2.40 -17.62 10.64
CA VAL A 147 2.93 -17.97 9.31
C VAL A 147 2.08 -17.34 8.21
N LEU A 148 0.75 -17.45 8.31
CA LEU A 148 -0.17 -16.81 7.37
C LEU A 148 -0.07 -15.29 7.41
N PHE A 149 -0.04 -14.70 8.60
CA PHE A 149 0.00 -13.25 8.79
C PHE A 149 1.31 -12.64 8.29
N PHE A 150 2.46 -13.11 8.77
CA PHE A 150 3.77 -12.60 8.34
C PHE A 150 4.07 -12.97 6.89
N GLY A 151 3.69 -14.18 6.45
CA GLY A 151 3.84 -14.58 5.06
C GLY A 151 3.03 -13.70 4.11
N GLY A 152 1.79 -13.36 4.46
CA GLY A 152 0.96 -12.41 3.71
C GLY A 152 1.57 -11.00 3.68
N LEU A 153 2.08 -10.50 4.80
CA LEU A 153 2.80 -9.23 4.86
C LEU A 153 4.03 -9.22 3.96
N LEU A 154 4.84 -10.27 4.00
CA LEU A 154 6.04 -10.41 3.15
C LEU A 154 5.67 -10.49 1.66
N ALA A 155 4.61 -11.22 1.30
CA ALA A 155 4.09 -11.26 -0.06
C ALA A 155 3.67 -9.86 -0.55
N SER A 156 2.97 -9.09 0.30
CA SER A 156 2.55 -7.72 0.01
C SER A 156 3.75 -6.77 -0.16
N ILE A 157 4.74 -6.85 0.74
CA ILE A 157 6.00 -6.09 0.65
C ILE A 157 6.74 -6.41 -0.65
N ALA A 158 6.93 -7.69 -0.99
CA ALA A 158 7.60 -8.12 -2.21
C ALA A 158 6.90 -7.59 -3.46
N MET A 159 5.55 -7.67 -3.50
CA MET A 159 4.75 -7.11 -4.58
C MET A 159 4.92 -5.59 -4.70
N ASN A 160 4.90 -4.85 -3.59
CA ASN A 160 5.04 -3.39 -3.60
C ASN A 160 6.44 -2.93 -4.02
N ILE A 161 7.49 -3.64 -3.58
CA ILE A 161 8.86 -3.41 -4.07
C ILE A 161 8.93 -3.64 -5.59
N ALA A 162 8.32 -4.71 -6.09
CA ALA A 162 8.30 -4.99 -7.53
C ALA A 162 7.57 -3.90 -8.32
N LYS A 163 6.41 -3.41 -7.84
CA LYS A 163 5.69 -2.29 -8.45
C LYS A 163 6.57 -1.04 -8.53
N ILE A 164 7.22 -0.65 -7.43
CA ILE A 164 8.15 0.50 -7.39
C ILE A 164 9.28 0.31 -8.40
N TRP A 165 9.85 -0.90 -8.48
CA TRP A 165 10.91 -1.20 -9.43
C TRP A 165 10.45 -1.04 -10.89
N PHE A 166 9.25 -1.53 -11.23
CA PHE A 166 8.66 -1.34 -12.57
C PHE A 166 8.37 0.14 -12.87
N TYR A 167 7.80 0.89 -11.92
CA TYR A 167 7.61 2.34 -12.06
C TYR A 167 8.92 3.07 -12.36
N ARG A 168 10.00 2.72 -11.65
CA ARG A 168 11.32 3.33 -11.85
C ARG A 168 11.99 2.94 -13.17
N LYS A 169 11.70 1.74 -13.69
CA LYS A 169 12.17 1.31 -15.01
C LYS A 169 11.37 1.88 -16.17
N GLY A 170 10.26 2.58 -15.90
CA GLY A 170 9.43 3.19 -16.93
C GLY A 170 8.72 2.16 -17.83
N VAL A 171 8.55 0.94 -17.33
CA VAL A 171 7.73 -0.10 -17.96
C VAL A 171 6.26 0.26 -17.82
#